data_AF-A0A7C7NT50-F1
#
_entry.id   AF-A0A7C7NT50-F1
#
_cell.length_a   1.000
_cell.length_b   1.000
_cell.length_c   1.000
_cell.angle_alpha   90.00
_cell.angle_beta   90.00
_cell.angle_gamma   90.00
#
_symmetry.space_group_name_H-M   'P 1'
#
loop_
_entity.id
_entity.type
_entity.pdbx_description
1 polymer ?
#
loop_
_entity_poly.entity_id
_entity_poly.type
_entity_poly.pdbx_seq_one_letter_code
_entity_poly.pdbx_strand_id
1 'polypeptide(L)' 'MDSDGNNIIRLTDDSAMDSNPQWSPTGGQIAFVSYRDGNAELYVMNSNGR' A
#
# COMPACT_ATOMS: atom_id res chain seq x y z
N MET A 1 9.03 -2.00 -4.78
CA MET A 1 10.40 -1.48 -4.75
C MET A 1 11.25 -2.57 -4.16
N ASP A 2 12.18 -3.08 -4.93
CA ASP A 2 13.15 -4.06 -4.43
C ASP A 2 14.23 -3.35 -3.63
N SER A 3 15.09 -4.09 -2.92
CA SER A 3 16.18 -3.52 -2.10
C SER A 3 17.08 -2.53 -2.86
N ASP A 4 17.15 -2.69 -4.19
CA ASP A 4 18.01 -1.90 -5.08
C ASP A 4 17.27 -0.68 -5.66
N GLY A 5 16.05 -0.42 -5.20
CA GLY A 5 15.20 0.67 -5.66
C GLY A 5 14.59 0.52 -7.04
N ASN A 6 14.82 -0.61 -7.69
CA ASN A 6 14.20 -1.00 -8.95
C ASN A 6 12.80 -1.60 -8.72
N ASN A 7 12.05 -1.81 -9.80
CA ASN A 7 10.69 -2.37 -9.79
C ASN A 7 9.70 -1.57 -8.91
N ILE A 8 9.54 -0.30 -9.25
CA ILE A 8 8.47 0.55 -8.71
C ILE A 8 7.16 0.09 -9.35
N ILE A 9 6.25 -0.40 -8.51
CA ILE A 9 4.89 -0.80 -8.91
C ILE A 9 3.93 0.16 -8.22
N ARG A 10 2.98 0.71 -8.98
CA ARG A 10 1.87 1.47 -8.42
C ARG A 10 0.90 0.47 -7.78
N LEU A 11 0.68 0.62 -6.47
CA LEU A 11 -0.14 -0.31 -5.68
C LEU A 11 -1.57 0.18 -5.49
N THR A 12 -1.79 1.50 -5.47
CA THR A 12 -3.11 2.10 -5.39
C THR A 12 -3.37 3.00 -6.59
N ASP A 13 -4.57 2.89 -7.16
CA ASP A 13 -4.99 3.52 -8.42
C ASP A 13 -5.96 4.69 -8.20
N ASP A 14 -6.59 4.75 -7.03
CA ASP A 14 -7.70 5.64 -6.76
C ASP A 14 -7.28 7.11 -6.52
N SER A 15 -8.26 8.02 -6.57
CA SER A 15 -8.04 9.46 -6.37
C SER A 15 -7.95 9.86 -4.90
N ALA A 16 -8.15 8.93 -3.97
CA ALA A 16 -8.08 9.21 -2.55
C ALA A 16 -6.63 9.24 -2.08
N MET A 17 -6.44 9.87 -0.91
CA MET A 17 -5.12 9.92 -0.29
C MET A 17 -4.82 8.60 0.40
N ASP A 18 -3.64 8.04 0.11
CA ASP A 18 -3.08 6.91 0.84
C ASP A 18 -1.83 7.34 1.60
N SER A 19 -1.67 6.88 2.85
CA SER A 19 -0.57 7.31 3.71
C SER A 19 -0.15 6.24 4.73
N ASN A 20 1.00 6.47 5.37
CA ASN A 20 1.54 5.63 6.46
C ASN A 20 1.67 4.13 6.14
N PRO A 21 2.30 3.74 5.01
CA PRO A 21 2.44 2.33 4.68
C PRO A 21 3.39 1.62 5.65
N GLN A 22 3.07 0.38 6.02
CA GLN A 22 3.91 -0.53 6.80
C GLN A 22 3.91 -1.92 6.18
N TRP A 23 5.10 -2.49 6.03
CA TRP A 23 5.27 -3.84 5.50
C TRP A 23 5.07 -4.89 6.59
N SER A 24 4.36 -5.96 6.24
CA SER A 24 4.36 -7.18 7.06
C SER A 24 5.79 -7.72 7.24
N PRO A 25 6.13 -8.36 8.38
CA PRO A 25 7.48 -8.90 8.62
C PRO A 25 7.94 -9.92 7.58
N THR A 26 7.00 -10.61 6.92
CA THR A 26 7.25 -11.59 5.86
C THR A 26 7.25 -10.96 4.46
N GLY A 27 6.97 -9.67 4.32
CA GLY A 27 6.97 -8.93 3.05
C GLY A 27 5.80 -9.24 2.10
N GLY A 28 4.86 -10.11 2.49
CA GLY A 28 3.74 -10.51 1.63
C GLY A 28 2.62 -9.49 1.55
N GLN A 29 2.51 -8.62 2.54
CA GLN A 29 1.41 -7.66 2.70
C GLN A 29 1.89 -6.28 3.13
N ILE A 30 1.07 -5.28 2.86
CA ILE A 30 1.25 -3.88 3.25
C ILE A 30 -0.03 -3.42 3.93
N ALA A 31 0.10 -2.83 5.13
CA ALA A 31 -0.96 -2.09 5.79
C ALA A 31 -0.78 -0.59 5.54
N PHE A 32 -1.86 0.16 5.29
CA PHE A 32 -1.81 1.60 5.04
C PHE A 32 -3.14 2.27 5.38
N VAL A 33 -3.13 3.60 5.52
CA VAL A 33 -4.34 4.40 5.71
C VAL A 33 -4.83 4.89 4.36
N SER A 34 -6.12 4.72 4.07
CA SER A 34 -6.77 5.24 2.86
C SER A 34 -8.03 6.05 3.19
N TYR A 35 -8.34 7.02 2.33
CA TYR A 35 -9.56 7.83 2.37
C TYR A 35 -10.59 7.44 1.30
N ARG A 36 -10.42 6.28 0.66
CA ARG A 36 -11.22 5.86 -0.50
C ARG A 36 -12.73 5.77 -0.26
N ASP A 37 -13.13 5.55 0.99
CA ASP A 37 -14.55 5.46 1.37
C ASP A 37 -15.10 6.78 1.97
N GLY A 38 -14.35 7.87 1.89
CA GLY A 38 -14.75 9.20 2.37
C GLY A 38 -14.31 9.53 3.80
N ASN A 39 -13.68 8.59 4.50
CA ASN A 39 -13.07 8.74 5.82
C ASN A 39 -11.76 7.96 5.92
N ALA A 40 -10.92 8.29 6.91
CA ALA A 40 -9.66 7.59 7.14
C ALA A 40 -9.91 6.18 7.67
N GLU A 41 -9.39 5.18 6.98
CA GLU A 41 -9.54 3.76 7.33
C GLU A 41 -8.26 2.97 7.10
N LEU A 42 -8.13 1.85 7.80
CA LEU A 42 -7.00 0.93 7.69
C LEU A 42 -7.27 -0.13 6.63
N TYR A 43 -6.38 -0.21 5.65
CA TYR A 43 -6.42 -1.19 4.59
C TYR A 43 -5.18 -2.09 4.61
N VAL A 44 -5.37 -3.33 4.18
CA VAL A 44 -4.28 -4.28 3.95
C VAL A 44 -4.39 -4.81 2.53
N MET A 45 -3.27 -4.87 1.84
CA MET A 45 -3.19 -5.42 0.49
C MET A 45 -1.96 -6.32 0.33
N ASN A 46 -1.96 -7.17 -0.70
CA ASN A 46 -0.76 -7.92 -1.04
C ASN A 46 0.32 -6.97 -1.58
N SER A 47 1.59 -7.29 -1.34
CA SER A 47 2.73 -6.50 -1.78
C SER A 47 2.87 -6.33 -3.30
N ASN A 48 2.09 -7.11 -4.07
CA ASN A 48 2.05 -7.08 -5.53
C ASN A 48 0.87 -6.28 -6.12
N GLY A 49 0.05 -5.61 -5.31
CA GLY A 49 -1.04 -4.79 -5.84
C GLY A 49 -2.39 -5.51 -5.99
N ARG A 50 -2.51 -6.77 -5.54
CA ARG A 50 -3.71 -7.59 -5.72
C ARG A 50 -4.53 -7.81 -4.45
#